data_AF-A0A6P8LBP7-F1
#
_entry.id   AF-A0A6P8LBP7-F1
#
_cell.length_a   1.000
_cell.length_b   1.000
_cell.length_c   1.000
_cell.angle_alpha   90.00
_cell.angle_beta   90.00
_cell.angle_gamma   90.00
#
_symmetry.space_group_name_H-M   'P 1'
#
loop_
_entity.id
_entity.type
_entity.pdbx_description
1 polymer ?
#
loop_
_entity_poly.entity_id
_entity_poly.type
_entity_poly.pdbx_seq_one_letter_code
_entity_poly.pdbx_strand_id
1 'polypeptide(L)'
;MGKRVVQLERAIFFTKLSVALTCSWPPSPLTTKNRLLLFNTLWCTAFASSVALFLPLLVAIYEYYKSPIILGKTVSLASAVAQVVIKMIICRLQQRRFQVSRLFFFQMLYFDMENFCKHATKTERMVLERYVDKYKYFHCIYILWSFITTAFVICGPLYSAQTFPTHAIYPFSVKHQPYNSLVFFHQSLVGFQASSGMGIDTQVALLLRYATARFELLGIQLRNAKNNSELNVCIQKHIELLRYTKEIRLSIKYLVLATIATTTIAVIFGSLNLIANQPLILKTLYAIVVFSASVELFMYAWPADGMMRMVMK
;
A
#
# COMPACT_ATOMS: atom_id res chain seq x y z
N MET A 1 7.04 22.30 22.47
CA MET A 1 7.21 22.31 21.00
C MET A 1 8.01 21.13 20.44
N GLY A 2 9.04 20.60 21.14
CA GLY A 2 9.86 19.48 20.62
C GLY A 2 9.16 18.14 20.37
N LYS A 3 8.08 17.80 21.11
CA LYS A 3 7.32 16.53 20.92
C LYS A 3 6.60 16.45 19.56
N ARG A 4 6.19 17.60 19.02
CA ARG A 4 5.37 17.71 17.80
C ARG A 4 6.22 17.55 16.54
N VAL A 5 7.40 18.18 16.53
CA VAL A 5 8.43 18.09 15.48
C VAL A 5 8.75 16.63 15.13
N VAL A 6 8.95 15.80 16.14
CA VAL A 6 9.34 14.39 16.00
C VAL A 6 8.23 13.53 15.35
N GLN A 7 6.99 14.00 15.33
CA GLN A 7 5.84 13.17 14.99
C GLN A 7 5.58 13.01 13.48
N LEU A 8 5.75 14.08 12.70
CA LEU A 8 5.59 14.06 11.24
C LEU A 8 6.63 13.13 10.58
N GLU A 9 7.88 13.25 11.01
CA GLU A 9 8.99 12.42 10.51
C GLU A 9 8.81 10.94 10.90
N ARG A 10 8.34 10.68 12.13
CA ARG A 10 7.98 9.32 12.58
C ARG A 10 6.85 8.73 11.76
N ALA A 11 5.83 9.51 11.40
CA ALA A 11 4.74 9.03 10.57
C ALA A 11 5.22 8.62 9.18
N ILE A 12 6.02 9.47 8.52
CA ILE A 12 6.62 9.15 7.21
C ILE A 12 7.53 7.92 7.31
N PHE A 13 8.35 7.84 8.35
CA PHE A 13 9.23 6.69 8.59
C PHE A 13 8.45 5.40 8.82
N PHE A 14 7.36 5.45 9.58
CA PHE A 14 6.49 4.31 9.80
C PHE A 14 5.87 3.81 8.49
N THR A 15 5.36 4.71 7.65
CA THR A 15 4.83 4.37 6.32
C THR A 15 5.92 3.79 5.40
N LYS A 16 7.17 4.29 5.48
CA LYS A 16 8.32 3.69 4.76
C LYS A 16 8.58 2.25 5.20
N LEU A 17 8.54 2.01 6.51
CA LEU A 17 8.77 0.69 7.08
C LEU A 17 7.66 -0.29 6.69
N SER A 18 6.39 0.15 6.69
CA SER A 18 5.26 -0.70 6.33
C SER A 18 5.30 -1.20 4.89
N VAL A 19 6.01 -0.51 4.00
CA VAL A 19 6.15 -0.89 2.58
C VAL A 19 7.53 -1.45 2.22
N ALA A 20 8.37 -1.73 3.22
CA ALA A 20 9.76 -2.13 3.00
C ALA A 20 9.87 -3.50 2.31
N LEU A 21 9.01 -4.45 2.65
CA LEU A 21 9.04 -5.81 2.09
C LEU A 21 8.69 -5.86 0.59
N THR A 22 7.99 -4.84 0.10
CA THR A 22 7.65 -4.67 -1.32
C THR A 22 8.62 -3.73 -2.06
N CYS A 23 9.56 -3.09 -1.34
CA CYS A 23 10.48 -2.09 -1.91
C CYS A 23 9.74 -1.05 -2.79
N SER A 24 8.57 -0.59 -2.35
CA SER A 24 7.70 0.30 -3.15
C SER A 24 7.86 1.78 -2.81
N TRP A 25 8.48 2.11 -1.67
CA TRP A 25 8.88 3.49 -1.41
C TRP A 25 9.99 3.91 -2.36
N PRO A 26 9.82 4.98 -3.17
CA PRO A 26 10.82 5.37 -4.14
C PRO A 26 12.10 5.88 -3.44
N PRO A 27 13.30 5.51 -3.91
CA PRO A 27 14.54 6.05 -3.38
C PRO A 27 14.60 7.57 -3.62
N SER A 28 15.43 8.32 -2.87
CA SER A 28 15.63 9.75 -3.15
C SER A 28 16.30 9.94 -4.52
N PRO A 29 15.97 11.00 -5.29
CA PRO A 29 16.69 11.32 -6.54
C PRO A 29 18.18 11.62 -6.30
N LEU A 30 18.55 11.98 -5.06
CA LEU A 30 19.92 12.25 -4.64
C LEU A 30 20.66 10.99 -4.13
N THR A 31 20.09 9.80 -4.33
CA THR A 31 20.65 8.54 -3.80
C THR A 31 21.89 8.09 -4.56
N THR A 32 22.89 7.56 -3.83
CA THR A 32 24.12 7.01 -4.43
C THR A 32 23.84 5.78 -5.29
N LYS A 33 24.69 5.55 -6.31
CA LYS A 33 24.57 4.40 -7.23
C LYS A 33 24.49 3.06 -6.50
N ASN A 34 25.28 2.86 -5.45
CA ASN A 34 25.30 1.60 -4.68
C ASN A 34 23.98 1.35 -3.93
N ARG A 35 23.40 2.39 -3.34
CA ARG A 35 22.09 2.27 -2.65
C ARG A 35 20.96 2.02 -3.65
N LEU A 36 21.03 2.62 -4.84
CA LEU A 36 20.09 2.36 -5.93
C LEU A 36 20.23 0.91 -6.44
N LEU A 37 21.45 0.40 -6.56
CA LEU A 37 21.70 -1.00 -6.93
C LEU A 37 21.11 -1.96 -5.90
N LEU A 38 21.39 -1.74 -4.60
CA LEU A 38 20.83 -2.53 -3.51
C LEU A 38 19.29 -2.54 -3.56
N PHE A 39 18.67 -1.36 -3.70
CA PHE A 39 17.22 -1.24 -3.83
C PHE A 39 16.68 -2.04 -5.03
N ASN A 40 17.35 -1.98 -6.17
CA ASN A 40 16.96 -2.74 -7.35
C ASN A 40 17.08 -4.26 -7.14
N THR A 41 18.15 -4.72 -6.49
CA THR A 41 18.34 -6.13 -6.16
C THR A 41 17.27 -6.61 -5.19
N LEU A 42 17.01 -5.86 -4.11
CA LEU A 42 15.94 -6.18 -3.15
C LEU A 42 14.57 -6.22 -3.82
N TRP A 43 14.25 -5.25 -4.69
CA TRP A 43 12.99 -5.27 -5.44
C TRP A 43 12.88 -6.50 -6.35
N CYS A 44 13.93 -6.87 -7.08
CA CYS A 44 13.92 -8.05 -7.95
C CYS A 44 13.72 -9.34 -7.15
N THR A 45 14.40 -9.49 -6.00
CA THR A 45 14.23 -10.66 -5.12
C THR A 45 12.82 -10.71 -4.52
N ALA A 46 12.30 -9.58 -4.04
CA ALA A 46 10.94 -9.48 -3.51
C ALA A 46 9.89 -9.82 -4.58
N PHE A 47 10.07 -9.32 -5.81
CA PHE A 47 9.18 -9.59 -6.93
C PHE A 47 9.20 -11.07 -7.34
N ALA A 48 10.40 -11.63 -7.50
CA ALA A 48 10.57 -13.05 -7.81
C ALA A 48 9.95 -13.95 -6.73
N SER A 49 10.11 -13.59 -5.45
CA SER A 49 9.48 -14.29 -4.32
C SER A 49 7.96 -14.33 -4.44
N SER A 50 7.32 -13.18 -4.69
CA SER A 50 5.86 -13.10 -4.84
C SER A 50 5.36 -13.91 -6.06
N VAL A 51 6.06 -13.82 -7.19
CA VAL A 51 5.71 -14.59 -8.40
C VAL A 51 5.89 -16.09 -8.18
N ALA A 52 6.93 -16.51 -7.46
CA ALA A 52 7.20 -17.91 -7.14
C ALA A 52 6.10 -18.56 -6.29
N LEU A 53 5.33 -17.80 -5.50
CA LEU A 53 4.12 -18.30 -4.83
C LEU A 53 2.87 -18.16 -5.71
N PHE A 54 2.78 -17.09 -6.50
CA PHE A 54 1.62 -16.84 -7.35
C PHE A 54 1.37 -17.96 -8.36
N LEU A 55 2.43 -18.48 -9.01
CA LEU A 55 2.31 -19.55 -10.00
C LEU A 55 1.74 -20.86 -9.42
N PRO A 56 2.27 -21.42 -8.30
CA PRO A 56 1.66 -22.53 -7.58
C PRO A 56 0.19 -22.34 -7.18
N LEU A 57 -0.20 -21.11 -6.85
CA LEU A 57 -1.60 -20.80 -6.51
C LEU A 57 -2.50 -20.84 -7.74
N LEU A 58 -2.03 -20.38 -8.91
CA LEU A 58 -2.78 -20.52 -10.17
C LEU A 58 -3.00 -21.99 -10.55
N VAL A 59 -1.97 -22.83 -10.37
CA VAL A 59 -2.09 -24.29 -10.56
C VAL A 59 -3.11 -24.87 -9.59
N ALA A 60 -3.07 -24.47 -8.31
CA ALA A 60 -4.04 -24.90 -7.32
C ALA A 60 -5.49 -24.49 -7.67
N ILE A 61 -5.71 -23.31 -8.26
CA ILE A 61 -7.04 -22.89 -8.73
C ILE A 61 -7.55 -23.82 -9.83
N TYR A 62 -6.69 -24.19 -10.78
CA TYR A 62 -7.04 -25.12 -11.85
C TYR A 62 -7.38 -26.50 -11.30
N GLU A 63 -6.57 -27.03 -10.36
CA GLU A 63 -6.77 -28.36 -9.79
C GLU A 63 -8.03 -28.43 -8.91
N TYR A 64 -8.24 -27.42 -8.05
CA TYR A 64 -9.34 -27.40 -7.09
C TYR A 64 -10.65 -26.84 -7.64
N TYR A 65 -10.80 -26.65 -8.95
CA TYR A 65 -11.98 -26.01 -9.55
C TYR A 65 -13.31 -26.71 -9.20
N LYS A 66 -13.29 -28.03 -8.98
CA LYS A 66 -14.46 -28.82 -8.56
C LYS A 66 -14.75 -28.77 -7.06
N SER A 67 -13.82 -28.26 -6.26
CA SER A 67 -13.92 -28.21 -4.79
C SER A 67 -14.20 -26.77 -4.35
N PRO A 68 -15.47 -26.32 -4.29
CA PRO A 68 -15.82 -24.90 -4.17
C PRO A 68 -15.24 -24.23 -2.90
N ILE A 69 -15.13 -24.99 -1.81
CA ILE A 69 -14.53 -24.52 -0.56
C ILE A 69 -13.03 -24.21 -0.74
N ILE A 70 -12.25 -25.20 -1.21
CA ILE A 70 -10.80 -25.04 -1.38
C ILE A 70 -10.52 -24.01 -2.47
N LEU A 71 -11.28 -24.05 -3.56
CA LEU A 71 -11.24 -23.07 -4.63
C LEU A 71 -11.39 -21.65 -4.09
N GLY A 72 -12.42 -21.38 -3.29
CA GLY A 72 -12.66 -20.05 -2.75
C GLY A 72 -11.51 -19.56 -1.87
N LYS A 73 -10.93 -20.44 -1.04
CA LYS A 73 -9.76 -20.10 -0.21
C LYS A 73 -8.56 -19.74 -1.08
N THR A 74 -8.28 -20.57 -2.08
CA THR A 74 -7.14 -20.41 -2.98
C THR A 74 -7.29 -19.17 -3.84
N VAL A 75 -8.47 -18.91 -4.41
CA VAL A 75 -8.73 -17.70 -5.23
C VAL A 75 -8.62 -16.44 -4.38
N SER A 76 -9.17 -16.44 -3.15
CA SER A 76 -9.06 -15.29 -2.24
C SER A 76 -7.58 -15.00 -1.92
N LEU A 77 -6.78 -16.00 -1.54
CA LEU A 77 -5.36 -15.81 -1.25
C LEU A 77 -4.53 -15.46 -2.51
N ALA A 78 -4.83 -16.09 -3.65
CA ALA A 78 -4.18 -15.78 -4.92
C ALA A 78 -4.45 -14.34 -5.37
N SER A 79 -5.65 -13.82 -5.11
CA SER A 79 -5.97 -12.42 -5.42
C SER A 79 -5.14 -11.44 -4.58
N ALA A 80 -4.86 -11.76 -3.31
CA ALA A 80 -3.97 -10.95 -2.47
C ALA A 80 -2.51 -11.00 -2.96
N VAL A 81 -2.02 -12.16 -3.40
CA VAL A 81 -0.68 -12.28 -4.01
C VAL A 81 -0.63 -11.56 -5.36
N ALA A 82 -1.67 -11.68 -6.20
CA ALA A 82 -1.78 -10.94 -7.46
C ALA A 82 -1.75 -9.43 -7.23
N GLN A 83 -2.46 -8.95 -6.20
CA GLN A 83 -2.51 -7.54 -5.83
C GLN A 83 -1.12 -6.99 -5.50
N VAL A 84 -0.32 -7.69 -4.69
CA VAL A 84 1.05 -7.24 -4.40
C VAL A 84 1.94 -7.27 -5.64
N VAL A 85 1.86 -8.32 -6.47
CA VAL A 85 2.62 -8.43 -7.72
C VAL A 85 2.28 -7.27 -8.67
N ILE A 86 0.99 -7.01 -8.90
CA ILE A 86 0.53 -5.93 -9.77
C ILE A 86 0.95 -4.57 -9.23
N LYS A 87 0.77 -4.31 -7.93
CA LYS A 87 1.22 -3.05 -7.30
C LYS A 87 2.72 -2.86 -7.41
N MET A 88 3.52 -3.91 -7.20
CA MET A 88 4.97 -3.86 -7.37
C MET A 88 5.36 -3.52 -8.82
N ILE A 89 4.71 -4.14 -9.81
CA ILE A 89 4.92 -3.82 -11.23
C ILE A 89 4.55 -2.37 -11.51
N ILE A 90 3.40 -1.91 -11.05
CA ILE A 90 2.94 -0.54 -11.29
C ILE A 90 3.89 0.47 -10.64
N CYS A 91 4.28 0.29 -9.37
CA CYS A 91 5.26 1.13 -8.69
C CYS A 91 6.60 1.13 -9.44
N ARG A 92 7.05 -0.04 -9.95
CA ARG A 92 8.30 -0.14 -10.72
C ARG A 92 8.20 0.53 -12.08
N LEU A 93 7.09 0.37 -12.77
CA LEU A 93 6.82 1.03 -14.05
C LEU A 93 6.73 2.54 -13.84
N GLN A 94 6.16 3.03 -12.75
CA GLN A 94 6.15 4.45 -12.41
C GLN A 94 7.56 4.99 -12.10
N GLN A 95 8.44 4.14 -11.57
CA GLN A 95 9.85 4.47 -11.39
C GLN A 95 10.67 4.39 -12.69
N ARG A 96 10.26 3.58 -13.68
CA ARG A 96 11.02 3.29 -14.93
C ARG A 96 10.48 3.97 -16.19
N ARG A 97 9.18 4.28 -16.26
CA ARG A 97 8.50 4.87 -17.42
C ARG A 97 8.94 6.33 -17.57
N PHE A 98 9.65 6.61 -18.66
CA PHE A 98 9.99 7.93 -19.24
C PHE A 98 11.42 8.43 -19.10
N GLN A 99 12.39 7.62 -19.57
CA GLN A 99 13.80 7.99 -19.74
C GLN A 99 14.03 9.07 -20.83
N VAL A 100 12.95 9.68 -21.32
CA VAL A 100 12.91 10.87 -22.17
C VAL A 100 11.85 11.82 -21.57
N SER A 101 12.31 12.87 -20.90
CA SER A 101 11.57 14.06 -20.43
C SER A 101 10.48 14.00 -19.33
N ARG A 102 10.13 12.85 -18.73
CA ARG A 102 9.18 12.82 -17.57
C ARG A 102 9.48 11.76 -16.48
N LEU A 103 10.70 11.21 -16.39
CA LEU A 103 11.08 10.15 -15.44
C LEU A 103 10.98 10.56 -13.95
N PHE A 104 10.97 11.85 -13.66
CA PHE A 104 11.16 12.39 -12.31
C PHE A 104 9.89 12.32 -11.45
N PHE A 105 8.68 12.21 -11.98
CA PHE A 105 7.50 12.68 -11.24
C PHE A 105 7.12 11.86 -9.99
N PHE A 106 6.88 10.55 -10.04
CA PHE A 106 6.44 9.81 -8.83
C PHE A 106 7.47 9.87 -7.70
N GLN A 107 8.76 9.70 -8.04
CA GLN A 107 9.86 9.88 -7.10
C GLN A 107 9.95 11.32 -6.58
N MET A 108 9.73 12.31 -7.45
CA MET A 108 9.71 13.73 -7.06
C MET A 108 8.51 14.11 -6.22
N LEU A 109 7.34 13.47 -6.36
CA LEU A 109 6.18 13.72 -5.51
C LEU A 109 6.55 13.40 -4.05
N TYR A 110 7.14 12.24 -3.80
CA TYR A 110 7.60 11.87 -2.44
C TYR A 110 8.80 12.70 -2.00
N PHE A 111 9.74 13.00 -2.90
CA PHE A 111 10.88 13.84 -2.56
C PHE A 111 10.46 15.27 -2.19
N ASP A 112 9.55 15.88 -2.96
CA ASP A 112 8.99 17.20 -2.69
C ASP A 112 8.21 17.22 -1.37
N MET A 113 7.35 16.21 -1.15
CA MET A 113 6.66 16.02 0.12
C MET A 113 7.66 15.94 1.29
N GLU A 114 8.68 15.09 1.20
CA GLU A 114 9.68 14.95 2.25
C GLU A 114 10.49 16.24 2.46
N ASN A 115 10.88 16.90 1.38
CA ASN A 115 11.66 18.13 1.42
C ASN A 115 10.86 19.27 2.03
N PHE A 116 9.60 19.44 1.65
CA PHE A 116 8.70 20.41 2.25
C PHE A 116 8.46 20.10 3.73
N CYS A 117 8.19 18.84 4.10
CA CYS A 117 8.01 18.45 5.51
C CYS A 117 9.23 18.79 6.37
N LYS A 118 10.45 18.64 5.82
CA LYS A 118 11.70 18.95 6.53
C LYS A 118 11.93 20.45 6.71
N HIS A 119 11.60 21.26 5.70
CA HIS A 119 11.87 22.71 5.68
C HIS A 119 10.64 23.57 5.99
N ALA A 120 9.52 22.96 6.39
CA ALA A 120 8.28 23.66 6.69
C ALA A 120 8.48 24.70 7.79
N THR A 121 7.93 25.90 7.57
CA THR A 121 7.85 26.94 8.60
C THR A 121 7.00 26.48 9.79
N LYS A 122 7.08 27.19 10.93
CA LYS A 122 6.30 26.84 12.13
C LYS A 122 4.80 26.73 11.85
N THR A 123 4.24 27.65 11.07
CA THR A 123 2.83 27.68 10.68
C THR A 123 2.45 26.53 9.74
N GLU A 124 3.27 26.27 8.72
CA GLU A 124 3.05 25.15 7.80
C GLU A 124 3.12 23.80 8.53
N ARG A 125 4.10 23.66 9.42
CA ARG A 125 4.29 22.45 10.22
C ARG A 125 3.11 22.20 11.16
N MET A 126 2.54 23.24 11.77
CA MET A 126 1.34 23.08 12.61
C MET A 126 0.16 22.50 11.82
N VAL A 127 -0.04 22.93 10.56
CA VAL A 127 -1.09 22.35 9.71
C VAL A 127 -0.76 20.90 9.36
N LEU A 128 0.46 20.60 8.92
CA LEU A 128 0.88 19.23 8.59
C LEU A 128 0.72 18.26 9.78
N GLU A 129 1.18 18.66 10.96
CA GLU A 129 1.06 17.86 12.18
C GLU A 129 -0.39 17.64 12.57
N ARG A 130 -1.28 18.62 12.38
CA ARG A 130 -2.72 18.43 12.61
C ARG A 130 -3.32 17.36 11.69
N TYR A 131 -2.88 17.27 10.43
CA TYR A 131 -3.28 16.16 9.55
C TYR A 131 -2.72 14.82 10.03
N VAL A 132 -1.45 14.78 10.46
CA VAL A 132 -0.87 13.56 11.03
C VAL A 132 -1.63 13.14 12.28
N ASP A 133 -1.89 14.04 13.22
CA ASP A 133 -2.64 13.77 14.45
C ASP A 133 -4.03 13.23 14.19
N LYS A 134 -4.72 13.80 13.19
CA LYS A 134 -6.06 13.37 12.80
C LYS A 134 -6.10 11.94 12.28
N TYR A 135 -5.06 11.47 11.59
CA TYR A 135 -5.10 10.20 10.87
C TYR A 135 -4.11 9.13 11.34
N LYS A 136 -3.18 9.46 12.24
CA LYS A 136 -2.11 8.56 12.69
C LYS A 136 -2.64 7.25 13.29
N TYR A 137 -3.68 7.33 14.12
CA TYR A 137 -4.22 6.15 14.80
C TYR A 137 -4.86 5.21 13.79
N PHE A 138 -5.70 5.73 12.90
CA PHE A 138 -6.33 4.93 11.84
C PHE A 138 -5.29 4.27 10.93
N HIS A 139 -4.26 5.02 10.51
CA HIS A 139 -3.19 4.52 9.66
C HIS A 139 -2.36 3.42 10.36
N CYS A 140 -1.99 3.64 11.63
CA CYS A 140 -1.22 2.69 12.43
C CYS A 140 -2.03 1.42 12.72
N ILE A 141 -3.28 1.57 13.18
CA ILE A 141 -4.18 0.45 13.47
C ILE A 141 -4.40 -0.39 12.21
N TYR A 142 -4.65 0.23 11.06
CA TYR A 142 -4.84 -0.51 9.81
C TYR A 142 -3.60 -1.32 9.42
N ILE A 143 -2.41 -0.71 9.42
CA ILE A 143 -1.17 -1.44 9.08
C ILE A 143 -0.96 -2.60 10.06
N LEU A 144 -1.03 -2.35 11.37
CA LEU A 144 -0.86 -3.40 12.38
C LEU A 144 -1.89 -4.52 12.20
N TRP A 145 -3.15 -4.16 11.94
CA TRP A 145 -4.22 -5.11 11.66
C TRP A 145 -3.95 -5.96 10.42
N SER A 146 -3.45 -5.38 9.33
CA SER A 146 -3.04 -6.12 8.12
C SER A 146 -1.91 -7.11 8.39
N PHE A 147 -0.93 -6.77 9.22
CA PHE A 147 0.16 -7.68 9.60
C PHE A 147 -0.31 -8.78 10.55
N ILE A 148 -1.17 -8.45 11.52
CA ILE A 148 -1.79 -9.42 12.44
C ILE A 148 -2.66 -10.41 11.67
N THR A 149 -3.47 -9.93 10.73
CA THR A 149 -4.31 -10.78 9.86
C THR A 149 -3.46 -11.81 9.10
N THR A 150 -2.33 -11.38 8.55
CA THR A 150 -1.37 -12.28 7.89
C THR A 150 -0.76 -13.29 8.85
N ALA A 151 -0.39 -12.88 10.07
CA ALA A 151 0.12 -13.81 11.07
C ALA A 151 -0.93 -14.90 11.41
N PHE A 152 -2.20 -14.52 11.53
CA PHE A 152 -3.29 -15.49 11.68
C PHE A 152 -3.37 -16.44 10.48
N VAL A 153 -3.36 -15.93 9.24
CA VAL A 153 -3.38 -16.79 8.03
C VAL A 153 -2.20 -17.76 7.99
N ILE A 154 -0.99 -17.31 8.38
CA ILE A 154 0.22 -18.15 8.47
C ILE A 154 0.05 -19.27 9.49
N CYS A 155 -0.62 -18.98 10.61
CA CYS A 155 -0.98 -19.97 11.63
C CYS A 155 -2.09 -20.95 11.19
N GLY A 156 -2.59 -20.85 9.94
CA GLY A 156 -3.51 -21.78 9.27
C GLY A 156 -3.40 -23.25 9.69
N PRO A 157 -2.19 -23.84 9.60
CA PRO A 157 -1.94 -25.24 9.97
C PRO A 157 -2.22 -25.61 11.43
N LEU A 158 -2.31 -24.65 12.35
CA LEU A 158 -2.61 -24.94 13.77
C LEU A 158 -4.08 -25.26 14.01
N TYR A 159 -4.97 -24.83 13.11
CA TYR A 159 -6.43 -24.96 13.28
C TYR A 159 -7.12 -25.60 12.07
N SER A 160 -6.36 -26.14 11.12
CA SER A 160 -6.84 -26.84 9.93
C SER A 160 -5.88 -27.97 9.57
N ALA A 161 -6.35 -29.01 8.89
CA ALA A 161 -5.53 -30.16 8.48
C ALA A 161 -4.51 -29.85 7.36
N GLN A 162 -4.35 -28.58 6.97
CA GLN A 162 -3.43 -28.14 5.93
C GLN A 162 -2.00 -28.05 6.48
N THR A 163 -1.01 -28.43 5.67
CA THR A 163 0.40 -28.39 6.08
C THR A 163 1.02 -26.99 5.96
N PHE A 164 0.53 -26.18 5.03
CA PHE A 164 1.05 -24.86 4.71
C PHE A 164 -0.02 -23.77 4.91
N PRO A 165 0.38 -22.48 5.01
CA PRO A 165 -0.57 -21.36 5.06
C PRO A 165 -1.57 -21.35 3.89
N THR A 166 -1.13 -21.81 2.72
CA THR A 166 -1.93 -21.84 1.49
C THR A 166 -2.05 -23.26 0.92
N HIS A 167 -3.00 -23.46 0.00
CA HIS A 167 -3.19 -24.71 -0.74
C HIS A 167 -2.38 -24.74 -2.05
N ALA A 168 -1.26 -24.01 -2.13
CA ALA A 168 -0.40 -23.97 -3.30
C ALA A 168 0.13 -25.36 -3.68
N ILE A 169 0.13 -25.67 -4.97
CA ILE A 169 0.63 -26.95 -5.51
C ILE A 169 1.98 -26.71 -6.19
N TYR A 170 3.02 -27.40 -5.69
CA TYR A 170 4.38 -27.30 -6.22
C TYR A 170 4.71 -28.50 -7.13
N PRO A 171 5.52 -28.30 -8.19
CA PRO A 171 5.92 -29.38 -9.11
C PRO A 171 7.00 -30.32 -8.53
N PHE A 172 7.39 -30.13 -7.27
CA PHE A 172 8.38 -30.94 -6.56
C PHE A 172 7.84 -31.39 -5.21
N SER A 173 8.42 -32.45 -4.64
CA SER A 173 7.99 -32.97 -3.34
C SER A 173 8.32 -32.00 -2.22
N VAL A 174 7.29 -31.53 -1.51
CA VAL A 174 7.39 -30.62 -0.36
C VAL A 174 7.27 -31.35 0.99
N LYS A 175 7.16 -32.68 0.97
CA LYS A 175 6.89 -33.49 2.17
C LYS A 175 8.13 -33.70 3.05
N HIS A 176 9.33 -33.60 2.51
CA HIS A 176 10.58 -33.92 3.20
C HIS A 176 11.30 -32.67 3.69
N GLN A 177 12.02 -32.77 4.80
CA GLN A 177 12.92 -31.72 5.27
C GLN A 177 14.19 -31.70 4.39
N PRO A 178 14.76 -30.53 4.06
CA PRO A 178 14.41 -29.18 4.53
C PRO A 178 13.32 -28.46 3.69
N TYR A 179 12.84 -29.08 2.60
CA TYR A 179 11.92 -28.44 1.65
C TYR A 179 10.62 -27.96 2.28
N ASN A 180 10.06 -28.75 3.20
CA ASN A 180 8.84 -28.36 3.93
C ASN A 180 9.03 -27.02 4.66
N SER A 181 10.07 -26.89 5.49
CA SER A 181 10.33 -25.66 6.24
C SER A 181 10.67 -24.47 5.33
N LEU A 182 11.39 -24.71 4.22
CA LEU A 182 11.68 -23.65 3.23
C LEU A 182 10.41 -23.13 2.55
N VAL A 183 9.50 -24.01 2.16
CA VAL A 183 8.22 -23.63 1.54
C VAL A 183 7.34 -22.89 2.55
N PHE A 184 7.25 -23.37 3.79
CA PHE A 184 6.51 -22.68 4.84
C PHE A 184 7.04 -21.26 5.07
N PHE A 185 8.37 -21.11 5.18
CA PHE A 185 9.01 -19.81 5.34
C PHE A 185 8.76 -18.90 4.14
N HIS A 186 8.89 -19.41 2.92
CA HIS A 186 8.64 -18.65 1.69
C HIS A 186 7.18 -18.17 1.61
N GLN A 187 6.21 -19.03 1.90
CA GLN A 187 4.79 -18.64 1.93
C GLN A 187 4.52 -17.58 2.99
N SER A 188 5.15 -17.70 4.17
CA SER A 188 5.04 -16.73 5.24
C SER A 188 5.60 -15.37 4.84
N LEU A 189 6.77 -15.36 4.19
CA LEU A 189 7.39 -14.15 3.66
C LEU A 189 6.47 -13.46 2.64
N VAL A 190 5.93 -14.20 1.67
CA VAL A 190 4.99 -13.63 0.68
C VAL A 190 3.70 -13.15 1.33
N GLY A 191 3.21 -13.82 2.38
CA GLY A 191 2.10 -13.33 3.19
C GLY A 191 2.39 -11.94 3.77
N PHE A 192 3.56 -11.74 4.37
CA PHE A 192 3.97 -10.42 4.87
C PHE A 192 4.22 -9.41 3.75
N GLN A 193 4.68 -9.85 2.58
CA GLN A 193 4.74 -8.99 1.38
C GLN A 193 3.34 -8.53 0.96
N ALA A 194 2.31 -9.37 1.07
CA ALA A 194 0.92 -8.96 0.80
C ALA A 194 0.44 -7.88 1.78
N SER A 195 0.72 -8.00 3.09
CA SER A 195 0.45 -6.93 4.06
C SER A 195 1.23 -5.64 3.75
N SER A 196 2.49 -5.76 3.35
CA SER A 196 3.28 -4.61 2.89
C SER A 196 2.68 -3.98 1.61
N GLY A 197 2.06 -4.78 0.75
CA GLY A 197 1.30 -4.35 -0.41
C GLY A 197 0.05 -3.53 -0.05
N MET A 198 -0.61 -3.82 1.08
CA MET A 198 -1.67 -2.98 1.66
C MET A 198 -1.11 -1.67 2.25
N GLY A 199 0.17 -1.66 2.66
CA GLY A 199 0.88 -0.45 3.07
C GLY A 199 1.04 0.56 1.92
N ILE A 200 1.05 0.13 0.66
CA ILE A 200 1.17 1.01 -0.51
C ILE A 200 -0.02 1.97 -0.59
N ASP A 201 -1.22 1.51 -0.24
CA ASP A 201 -2.43 2.35 -0.25
C ASP A 201 -2.35 3.43 0.81
N THR A 202 -1.76 3.09 1.95
CA THR A 202 -1.52 4.05 3.03
C THR A 202 -0.44 5.07 2.66
N GLN A 203 0.58 4.66 1.89
CA GLN A 203 1.58 5.52 1.27
C GLN A 203 0.91 6.51 0.29
N VAL A 204 -0.01 6.05 -0.56
CA VAL A 204 -0.78 6.93 -1.45
C VAL A 204 -1.70 7.88 -0.67
N ALA A 205 -2.37 7.37 0.37
CA ALA A 205 -3.25 8.18 1.22
C ALA A 205 -2.47 9.30 1.93
N LEU A 206 -1.24 9.03 2.36
CA LEU A 206 -0.33 10.04 2.92
C LEU A 206 -0.07 11.16 1.90
N LEU A 207 0.23 10.82 0.66
CA LEU A 207 0.50 11.77 -0.42
C LEU A 207 -0.72 12.66 -0.75
N LEU A 208 -1.92 12.08 -0.80
CA LEU A 208 -3.17 12.81 -1.00
C LEU A 208 -3.50 13.74 0.17
N ARG A 209 -3.28 13.28 1.42
CA ARG A 209 -3.46 14.11 2.62
C ARG A 209 -2.47 15.27 2.68
N TYR A 210 -1.22 15.03 2.27
CA TYR A 210 -0.22 16.08 2.10
C TYR A 210 -0.69 17.14 1.08
N ALA A 211 -1.16 16.71 -0.10
CA ALA A 211 -1.71 17.64 -1.10
C ALA A 211 -2.89 18.44 -0.54
N THR A 212 -3.78 17.79 0.23
CA THR A 212 -4.90 18.46 0.92
C THR A 212 -4.41 19.55 1.89
N ALA A 213 -3.42 19.23 2.71
CA ALA A 213 -2.83 20.17 3.66
C ALA A 213 -2.18 21.38 2.95
N ARG A 214 -1.56 21.15 1.79
CA ARG A 214 -0.97 22.22 0.96
C ARG A 214 -2.05 23.16 0.38
N PHE A 215 -3.18 22.62 -0.06
CA PHE A 215 -4.32 23.46 -0.48
C PHE A 215 -4.90 24.27 0.68
N GLU A 216 -4.98 23.70 1.88
CA GLU A 216 -5.44 24.45 3.05
C GLU A 216 -4.49 25.61 3.40
N LEU A 217 -3.18 25.36 3.38
CA LEU A 217 -2.17 26.42 3.58
C LEU A 217 -2.28 27.52 2.55
N LEU A 218 -2.52 27.15 1.29
CA LEU A 218 -2.78 28.12 0.23
C LEU A 218 -4.05 28.93 0.48
N GLY A 219 -5.14 28.31 0.94
CA GLY A 219 -6.37 29.01 1.30
C GLY A 219 -6.14 30.04 2.42
N ILE A 220 -5.31 29.72 3.42
CA ILE A 220 -4.90 30.66 4.46
C ILE A 220 -4.09 31.83 3.87
N GLN A 221 -3.15 31.55 2.96
CA GLN A 221 -2.34 32.58 2.30
C GLN A 221 -3.22 33.51 1.44
N LEU A 222 -4.15 32.93 0.69
CA LEU A 222 -5.08 33.67 -0.16
C LEU A 222 -5.97 34.61 0.66
N ARG A 223 -6.50 34.13 1.79
CA ARG A 223 -7.34 34.95 2.69
C ARG A 223 -6.58 36.13 3.32
N ASN A 224 -5.27 35.97 3.52
CA ASN A 224 -4.42 36.99 4.15
C ASN A 224 -3.75 37.93 3.15
N ALA A 225 -3.88 37.69 1.84
CA ALA A 225 -3.27 38.51 0.80
C ALA A 225 -3.88 39.92 0.78
N LYS A 226 -3.05 40.95 0.85
CA LYS A 226 -3.50 42.35 0.93
C LYS A 226 -3.33 43.14 -0.37
N ASN A 227 -2.53 42.64 -1.29
CA ASN A 227 -2.19 43.33 -2.54
C ASN A 227 -2.15 42.37 -3.73
N ASN A 228 -2.18 42.95 -4.94
CA ASN A 228 -2.19 42.19 -6.19
C ASN A 228 -0.94 41.31 -6.37
N SER A 229 0.21 41.70 -5.78
CA SER A 229 1.44 40.91 -5.85
C SER A 229 1.33 39.63 -5.03
N GLU A 230 0.88 39.71 -3.78
CA GLU A 230 0.60 38.57 -2.90
C GLU A 230 -0.49 37.66 -3.49
N LEU A 231 -1.53 38.25 -4.09
CA LEU A 231 -2.57 37.50 -4.78
C LEU A 231 -1.99 36.73 -5.98
N ASN A 232 -1.14 37.37 -6.79
CA ASN A 232 -0.49 36.72 -7.93
C ASN A 232 0.41 35.55 -7.49
N VAL A 233 1.13 35.69 -6.38
CA VAL A 233 1.91 34.59 -5.77
C VAL A 233 0.99 33.44 -5.35
N CYS A 234 -0.16 33.72 -4.76
CA CYS A 234 -1.14 32.69 -4.39
C CYS A 234 -1.68 31.97 -5.63
N ILE A 235 -2.00 32.69 -6.71
CA ILE A 235 -2.46 32.10 -7.98
C ILE A 235 -1.40 31.17 -8.56
N GLN A 236 -0.13 31.60 -8.58
CA GLN A 236 0.98 30.76 -9.06
C GLN A 236 1.12 29.48 -8.24
N LYS A 237 1.07 29.56 -6.91
CA LYS A 237 1.09 28.38 -6.03
C LYS A 237 -0.13 27.48 -6.25
N HIS A 238 -1.30 28.05 -6.51
CA HIS A 238 -2.50 27.29 -6.83
C HIS A 238 -2.31 26.43 -8.09
N ILE A 239 -1.82 27.05 -9.17
CA ILE A 239 -1.55 26.37 -10.45
C ILE A 239 -0.51 25.25 -10.25
N GLU A 240 0.52 25.51 -9.45
CA GLU A 240 1.52 24.49 -9.11
C GLU A 240 0.92 23.29 -8.36
N LEU A 241 0.07 23.53 -7.36
CA LEU A 241 -0.60 22.47 -6.60
C LEU A 241 -1.61 21.69 -7.44
N LEU A 242 -2.31 22.34 -8.38
CA LEU A 242 -3.17 21.65 -9.35
C LEU A 242 -2.35 20.72 -10.26
N ARG A 243 -1.19 21.19 -10.74
CA ARG A 243 -0.27 20.34 -11.52
C ARG A 243 0.23 19.17 -10.69
N TYR A 244 0.68 19.41 -9.45
CA TYR A 244 1.12 18.37 -8.51
C TYR A 244 0.04 17.30 -8.29
N THR A 245 -1.21 17.71 -8.06
CA THR A 245 -2.34 16.81 -7.86
C THR A 245 -2.71 16.02 -9.11
N LYS A 246 -2.60 16.65 -10.29
CA LYS A 246 -2.77 15.96 -11.57
C LYS A 246 -1.76 14.83 -11.75
N GLU A 247 -0.49 15.08 -11.39
CA GLU A 247 0.56 14.05 -11.43
C GLU A 247 0.33 12.95 -10.39
N ILE A 248 -0.15 13.27 -9.18
CA ILE A 248 -0.59 12.27 -8.21
C ILE A 248 -1.66 11.38 -8.86
N ARG A 249 -2.73 11.98 -9.41
CA ARG A 249 -3.84 11.24 -10.03
C ARG A 249 -3.36 10.30 -11.14
N LEU A 250 -2.51 10.80 -12.03
CA LEU A 250 -1.96 10.00 -13.14
C LEU A 250 -1.12 8.82 -12.64
N SER A 251 -0.39 9.02 -11.55
CA SER A 251 0.38 7.96 -10.91
C SER A 251 -0.56 6.94 -10.24
N ILE A 252 -1.50 7.39 -9.40
CA ILE A 252 -2.24 6.45 -8.56
C ILE A 252 -3.37 5.72 -9.30
N LYS A 253 -3.89 6.23 -10.44
CA LYS A 253 -5.09 5.66 -11.10
C LYS A 253 -5.01 4.16 -11.38
N TYR A 254 -3.84 3.67 -11.80
CA TYR A 254 -3.64 2.24 -12.07
C TYR A 254 -3.49 1.42 -10.79
N LEU A 255 -2.90 2.00 -9.74
CA LEU A 255 -2.85 1.36 -8.41
C LEU A 255 -4.26 1.21 -7.83
N VAL A 256 -5.08 2.26 -7.90
CA VAL A 256 -6.47 2.23 -7.43
C VAL A 256 -7.27 1.19 -8.21
N LEU A 257 -7.19 1.19 -9.54
CA LEU A 257 -7.91 0.22 -10.38
C LEU A 257 -7.51 -1.22 -10.06
N ALA A 258 -6.21 -1.50 -9.95
CA ALA A 258 -5.70 -2.82 -9.59
C ALA A 258 -6.20 -3.25 -8.21
N THR A 259 -6.17 -2.34 -7.23
CA THR A 259 -6.65 -2.61 -5.87
C THR A 259 -8.14 -2.92 -5.87
N ILE A 260 -8.97 -2.11 -6.53
CA ILE A 260 -10.42 -2.36 -6.62
C ILE A 260 -10.71 -3.72 -7.25
N ALA A 261 -10.08 -4.04 -8.37
CA ALA A 261 -10.31 -5.30 -9.08
C ALA A 261 -9.93 -6.52 -8.21
N THR A 262 -8.74 -6.50 -7.61
CA THR A 262 -8.23 -7.62 -6.80
C THR A 262 -8.95 -7.76 -5.47
N THR A 263 -9.20 -6.67 -4.74
CA THR A 263 -9.97 -6.70 -3.48
C THR A 263 -11.41 -7.14 -3.69
N THR A 264 -12.05 -6.75 -4.80
CA THR A 264 -13.42 -7.22 -5.12
C THR A 264 -13.45 -8.74 -5.27
N ILE A 265 -12.50 -9.31 -6.02
CA ILE A 265 -12.36 -10.78 -6.15
C ILE A 265 -12.09 -11.40 -4.76
N ALA A 266 -11.16 -10.83 -3.99
CA ALA A 266 -10.81 -11.31 -2.65
C ALA A 266 -12.03 -11.35 -1.71
N VAL A 267 -12.84 -10.29 -1.72
CA VAL A 267 -14.03 -10.12 -0.89
C VAL A 267 -15.13 -11.09 -1.31
N ILE A 268 -15.39 -11.27 -2.61
CA ILE A 268 -16.39 -12.22 -3.09
C ILE A 268 -16.05 -13.64 -2.63
N PHE A 269 -14.85 -14.12 -2.95
CA PHE A 269 -14.44 -15.49 -2.60
C PHE A 269 -14.16 -15.67 -1.10
N GLY A 270 -13.72 -14.63 -0.40
CA GLY A 270 -13.59 -14.63 1.06
C GLY A 270 -14.95 -14.71 1.76
N SER A 271 -15.96 -14.00 1.26
CA SER A 271 -17.32 -14.03 1.82
C SER A 271 -18.01 -15.36 1.57
N LEU A 272 -17.78 -16.00 0.42
CA LEU A 272 -18.26 -17.36 0.16
C LEU A 272 -17.73 -18.36 1.20
N ASN A 273 -16.48 -18.20 1.65
CA ASN A 273 -15.90 -19.03 2.70
C ASN A 273 -16.52 -18.80 4.08
N LEU A 274 -17.08 -17.61 4.33
CA LEU A 274 -17.78 -17.29 5.58
C LEU A 274 -19.12 -18.03 5.68
N ILE A 275 -19.80 -18.20 4.53
CA ILE A 275 -21.10 -18.91 4.44
C ILE A 275 -20.89 -20.43 4.40
N ALA A 276 -19.77 -20.90 3.84
CA ALA A 276 -19.46 -22.32 3.72
C ALA A 276 -19.50 -23.06 5.07
N ASN A 277 -19.79 -24.36 5.02
CA ASN A 277 -19.79 -25.20 6.22
C ASN A 277 -18.34 -25.52 6.64
N GLN A 278 -17.77 -24.65 7.49
CA GLN A 278 -16.40 -24.74 7.99
C GLN A 278 -16.36 -24.45 9.51
N PRO A 279 -15.30 -24.92 10.21
CA PRO A 279 -15.02 -24.55 11.59
C PRO A 279 -15.14 -23.04 11.83
N LEU A 280 -15.72 -22.67 12.98
CA LEU A 280 -15.97 -21.27 13.34
C LEU A 280 -14.70 -20.40 13.24
N ILE A 281 -13.56 -20.96 13.64
CA ILE A 281 -12.26 -20.27 13.57
C ILE A 281 -11.85 -19.87 12.15
N LEU A 282 -12.16 -20.70 11.15
CA LEU A 282 -11.91 -20.38 9.74
C LEU A 282 -12.88 -19.30 9.23
N LYS A 283 -14.14 -19.34 9.66
CA LYS A 283 -15.10 -18.28 9.35
C LYS A 283 -14.65 -16.93 9.92
N THR A 284 -14.17 -16.91 11.16
CA THR A 284 -13.62 -15.71 11.80
C THR A 284 -12.39 -15.19 11.04
N LEU A 285 -11.48 -16.08 10.62
CA LEU A 285 -10.32 -15.70 9.81
C LEU A 285 -10.74 -14.98 8.52
N TYR A 286 -11.67 -15.56 7.76
CA TYR A 286 -12.14 -14.96 6.51
C TYR A 286 -12.96 -13.68 6.73
N ALA A 287 -13.68 -13.56 7.85
CA ALA A 287 -14.31 -12.30 8.24
C ALA A 287 -13.27 -11.18 8.43
N ILE A 288 -12.15 -11.48 9.10
CA ILE A 288 -11.05 -10.54 9.31
C ILE A 288 -10.38 -10.15 7.98
N VAL A 289 -10.17 -11.11 7.07
CA VAL A 289 -9.61 -10.85 5.74
C VAL A 289 -10.53 -9.96 4.91
N VAL A 290 -11.83 -10.27 4.86
CA VAL A 290 -12.84 -9.46 4.14
C VAL A 290 -12.92 -8.05 4.71
N PHE A 291 -12.92 -7.91 6.05
CA PHE A 291 -12.89 -6.60 6.70
C PHE A 291 -11.64 -5.81 6.30
N SER A 292 -10.47 -6.43 6.32
CA SER A 292 -9.20 -5.78 5.93
C SER A 292 -9.23 -5.28 4.49
N ALA A 293 -9.67 -6.12 3.54
CA ALA A 293 -9.81 -5.75 2.13
C ALA A 293 -10.85 -4.63 1.92
N SER A 294 -11.92 -4.59 2.73
CA SER A 294 -12.92 -3.52 2.66
C SER A 294 -12.37 -2.18 3.15
N VAL A 295 -11.61 -2.19 4.24
CA VAL A 295 -10.96 -0.98 4.78
C VAL A 295 -9.89 -0.45 3.82
N GLU A 296 -9.23 -1.33 3.05
CA GLU A 296 -8.28 -0.95 2.03
C GLU A 296 -8.87 0.00 0.98
N LEU A 297 -10.09 -0.28 0.49
CA LEU A 297 -10.79 0.59 -0.46
C LEU A 297 -11.06 1.98 0.13
N PHE A 298 -11.37 2.03 1.42
CA PHE A 298 -11.64 3.25 2.13
C PHE A 298 -10.39 4.14 2.32
N MET A 299 -9.19 3.55 2.32
CA MET A 299 -7.92 4.31 2.37
C MET A 299 -7.72 5.23 1.16
N TYR A 300 -8.30 4.91 0.00
CA TYR A 300 -8.29 5.79 -1.16
C TYR A 300 -9.42 6.82 -1.12
N ALA A 301 -10.63 6.38 -0.76
CA ALA A 301 -11.82 7.21 -0.80
C ALA A 301 -11.75 8.37 0.22
N TRP A 302 -11.33 8.11 1.46
CA TRP A 302 -11.28 9.13 2.52
C TRP A 302 -10.44 10.36 2.14
N PRO A 303 -9.14 10.22 1.80
CA PRO A 303 -8.33 11.39 1.48
C PRO A 303 -8.79 12.10 0.21
N ALA A 304 -9.30 11.36 -0.79
CA ALA A 304 -9.85 11.94 -2.02
C ALA A 304 -11.10 12.80 -1.75
N ASP A 305 -12.02 12.30 -0.92
CA ASP A 305 -13.21 13.04 -0.47
C ASP A 305 -12.83 14.27 0.38
N GLY A 306 -11.77 14.14 1.19
CA GLY A 306 -11.14 15.27 1.88
C GLY A 306 -10.68 16.38 0.92
N MET A 307 -10.01 16.01 -0.18
CA MET A 307 -9.60 16.97 -1.20
C MET A 307 -10.79 17.63 -1.90
N MET A 308 -11.81 16.84 -2.26
CA MET A 308 -13.01 17.35 -2.94
C MET A 308 -13.74 18.40 -2.09
N ARG A 309 -13.92 18.16 -0.79
CA ARG A 309 -14.55 19.11 0.14
C ARG A 309 -13.79 20.42 0.30
N MET A 310 -12.47 20.43 0.05
CA MET A 310 -11.67 21.66 0.07
C MET A 310 -11.78 22.47 -1.22
N VAL A 311 -12.16 21.84 -2.34
CA VAL A 311 -12.42 22.54 -3.62
C VAL A 311 -13.81 23.18 -3.64
N MET A 312 -14.76 22.60 -2.92
CA MET A 312 -16.15 23.10 -2.86
C MET A 312 -16.40 24.20 -1.80
N LYS A 313 -15.40 24.55 -1.00
CA LYS A 313 -15.46 25.61 0.03
C LYS A 313 -14.67 26.82 -0.41
#